data_AF-A0A4Q2ZSC1-F1
#
_entry.id   AF-A0A4Q2ZSC1-F1
#
_cell.length_a   1.000
_cell.length_b   1.000
_cell.length_c   1.000
_cell.angle_alpha   90.00
_cell.angle_beta   90.00
_cell.angle_gamma   90.00
#
_symmetry.space_group_name_H-M   'P 1'
#
loop_
_entity.id
_entity.type
_entity.pdbx_description
1 polymer ?
#
loop_
_entity_poly.entity_id
_entity_poly.type
_entity_poly.pdbx_seq_one_letter_code
_entity_poly.pdbx_strand_id
1 'polypeptide(L)'
;MNRAKTWTGMLALVCATLSPQFSSAHKIVTSDSENPSVAEKSVVVLQAADPVPFNAVKLNTVDLGASKSASSYRELLADAKLLAMKSDANIVKVMESKTRTGSDLKVTFYKAENPRAYEKEFGWTSSRKLVWDDFRGPVQHSMGHDVAAATFCGIGFETNTISAANPELKVVVYNTFYPTKSFVKTGLEKPEILAHEQCHFDICELYTRKLRAKMSKVKVSVETMKTTLRSLYKEVQQEYIQRQEMYEEETEHGIIGNEQARWEVMIAKELAATDNWKSQ
;
A
#
# COMPACT_ATOMS: atom_id res chain seq x y z
N MET A 1 42.57 -23.88 -7.04
CA MET A 1 42.11 -22.52 -6.67
C MET A 1 40.72 -22.32 -7.27
N ASN A 2 39.66 -22.79 -6.60
CA ASN A 2 38.28 -22.65 -7.06
C ASN A 2 37.71 -21.33 -6.52
N ARG A 3 37.52 -20.34 -7.38
CA ARG A 3 36.77 -19.12 -7.04
C ARG A 3 35.27 -19.47 -7.04
N ALA A 4 34.70 -19.61 -5.84
CA ALA A 4 33.24 -19.62 -5.68
C ALA A 4 32.68 -18.29 -6.20
N LYS A 5 31.86 -18.35 -7.25
CA LYS A 5 31.06 -17.21 -7.71
C LYS A 5 30.01 -16.94 -6.64
N THR A 6 30.20 -15.89 -5.86
CA THR A 6 29.21 -15.41 -4.89
C THR A 6 28.03 -14.80 -5.67
N TRP A 7 26.99 -15.60 -5.87
CA TRP A 7 25.69 -15.10 -6.33
C TRP A 7 25.04 -14.35 -5.18
N THR A 8 24.90 -13.04 -5.33
CA THR A 8 24.13 -12.18 -4.44
C THR A 8 22.83 -11.84 -5.17
N GLY A 9 21.69 -12.21 -4.58
CA GLY A 9 20.38 -11.96 -5.15
C GLY A 9 19.55 -11.10 -4.21
N MET A 10 19.54 -9.79 -4.43
CA MET A 10 18.50 -8.92 -3.88
C MET A 10 17.38 -8.85 -4.93
N LEU A 11 16.15 -9.19 -4.54
CA LEU A 11 15.00 -9.04 -5.43
C LEU A 11 14.04 -8.02 -4.81
N ALA A 12 14.16 -6.77 -5.25
CA ALA A 12 13.06 -5.83 -5.17
C ALA A 12 12.19 -6.06 -6.41
N LEU A 13 11.04 -6.71 -6.24
CA LEU A 13 10.03 -6.76 -7.28
C LEU A 13 8.91 -5.80 -6.89
N VAL A 14 9.06 -4.54 -7.28
CA VAL A 14 7.94 -3.60 -7.33
C VAL A 14 7.17 -3.92 -8.61
N CYS A 15 6.39 -4.99 -8.60
CA CYS A 15 5.33 -5.16 -9.60
C CYS A 15 4.13 -4.39 -9.08
N ALA A 16 4.13 -3.07 -9.26
CA ALA A 16 2.88 -2.33 -9.27
C ALA A 16 2.16 -2.72 -10.55
N THR A 17 1.52 -3.90 -10.59
CA THR A 17 0.35 -4.08 -11.44
C THR A 17 -0.72 -3.21 -10.81
N LEU A 18 -0.65 -1.92 -11.11
CA LEU A 18 -1.81 -1.05 -11.02
C LEU A 18 -2.81 -1.75 -11.94
N SER A 19 -3.91 -2.23 -11.39
CA SER A 19 -5.04 -2.63 -12.21
C SER A 19 -5.96 -1.41 -12.31
N PRO A 20 -5.86 -0.59 -13.36
CA PRO A 20 -6.92 0.34 -13.72
C PRO A 20 -7.90 -0.37 -14.66
N GLN A 21 -8.70 -1.29 -14.15
CA GLN A 21 -9.80 -1.86 -14.93
C GLN A 21 -10.87 -2.18 -13.87
N PHE A 22 -12.06 -1.58 -13.84
CA PHE A 22 -12.97 -1.24 -14.92
C PHE A 22 -13.86 -0.03 -14.57
N SER A 23 -14.80 0.33 -15.45
CA SER A 23 -15.60 1.55 -15.43
C SER A 23 -16.94 1.37 -14.71
N SER A 24 -17.19 2.11 -13.63
CA SER A 24 -18.53 2.24 -13.03
C SER A 24 -19.48 3.14 -13.84
N ALA A 25 -20.79 3.07 -13.60
CA ALA A 25 -21.87 3.92 -14.14
C ALA A 25 -22.90 4.25 -13.07
N HIS A 26 -22.68 5.27 -12.24
CA HIS A 26 -23.65 5.62 -11.19
C HIS A 26 -24.83 6.43 -11.73
N LYS A 27 -26.07 5.91 -11.60
CA LYS A 27 -27.29 6.71 -11.76
C LYS A 27 -27.59 7.51 -10.50
N ILE A 28 -27.91 8.78 -10.71
CA ILE A 28 -28.14 9.79 -9.69
C ILE A 28 -29.38 9.44 -8.86
N VAL A 29 -29.17 9.08 -7.59
CA VAL A 29 -30.15 9.31 -6.52
C VAL A 29 -29.49 10.20 -5.47
N THR A 30 -30.18 11.27 -5.09
CA THR A 30 -29.69 12.34 -4.21
C THR A 30 -30.02 12.03 -2.76
N SER A 31 -29.01 12.00 -1.89
CA SER A 31 -29.18 12.37 -0.49
C SER A 31 -27.84 12.83 0.08
N ASP A 32 -27.79 14.08 0.50
CA ASP A 32 -26.63 14.71 1.12
C ASP A 32 -26.45 14.20 2.55
N SER A 33 -25.22 13.82 2.91
CA SER A 33 -24.75 13.96 4.29
C SER A 33 -23.23 14.11 4.33
N GLU A 34 -22.78 15.19 4.96
CA GLU A 34 -21.39 15.49 5.28
C GLU A 34 -20.84 14.50 6.32
N ASN A 35 -19.60 14.03 6.14
CA ASN A 35 -18.94 13.14 7.10
C ASN A 35 -17.76 13.88 7.78
N PRO A 36 -17.71 13.97 9.12
CA PRO A 36 -16.70 14.76 9.83
C PRO A 36 -15.37 14.03 10.05
N SER A 37 -14.31 14.84 9.97
CA SER A 37 -12.90 14.54 10.22
C SER A 37 -12.62 13.96 11.61
N VAL A 38 -12.21 12.69 11.67
CA VAL A 38 -11.40 12.15 12.77
C VAL A 38 -9.98 12.04 12.26
N ALA A 39 -9.09 12.88 12.77
CA ALA A 39 -7.67 12.89 12.41
C ALA A 39 -6.97 11.62 12.92
N GLU A 40 -6.97 10.58 12.09
CA GLU A 40 -6.14 9.39 12.29
C GLU A 40 -4.66 9.78 12.23
N LYS A 41 -3.87 9.32 13.21
CA LYS A 41 -2.42 9.60 13.33
C LYS A 41 -1.63 8.84 12.27
N SER A 42 -1.81 9.15 10.99
CA SER A 42 -0.93 8.67 9.92
C SER A 42 0.31 9.56 9.81
N VAL A 43 1.47 8.94 9.58
CA VAL A 43 2.73 9.64 9.31
C VAL A 43 2.99 9.60 7.82
N VAL A 44 2.98 10.78 7.20
CA VAL A 44 3.21 10.95 5.76
C VAL A 44 4.68 10.76 5.44
N VAL A 45 4.96 10.01 4.38
CA VAL A 45 6.32 9.78 3.90
C VAL A 45 6.56 10.61 2.66
N LEU A 46 7.59 11.44 2.70
CA LEU A 46 8.06 12.24 1.57
C LEU A 46 9.41 11.71 1.10
N GLN A 47 9.59 11.55 -0.20
CA GLN A 47 10.88 11.26 -0.80
C GLN A 47 11.75 12.53 -0.86
N ALA A 48 13.04 12.37 -1.14
CA ALA A 48 14.00 13.49 -1.14
C ALA A 48 13.56 14.63 -2.09
N ALA A 49 13.06 14.25 -3.27
CA ALA A 49 12.56 15.17 -4.29
C ALA A 49 11.17 15.76 -3.98
N ASP A 50 10.43 15.21 -3.02
CA ASP A 50 9.08 15.67 -2.73
C ASP A 50 9.12 17.00 -1.97
N PRO A 51 8.21 17.94 -2.30
CA PRO A 51 8.13 19.20 -1.56
C PRO A 51 7.67 18.93 -0.13
N VAL A 52 8.24 19.68 0.81
CA VAL A 52 7.75 19.74 2.20
C VAL A 52 6.64 20.79 2.25
N PRO A 53 5.56 20.61 3.04
CA PRO A 53 4.55 21.65 3.22
C PRO A 53 5.19 22.98 3.66
N PHE A 54 4.69 24.09 3.12
CA PHE A 54 5.25 25.41 3.40
C PHE A 54 5.20 25.78 4.89
N ASN A 55 4.15 25.35 5.59
CA ASN A 55 3.95 25.55 7.03
C ASN A 55 4.62 24.46 7.90
N ALA A 56 5.45 23.59 7.34
CA ALA A 56 6.04 22.51 8.10
C ALA A 56 7.21 22.98 8.98
N VAL A 57 7.19 22.59 10.25
CA VAL A 57 8.28 22.82 11.20
C VAL A 57 9.19 21.59 11.21
N LYS A 58 10.49 21.80 10.93
CA LYS A 58 11.51 20.74 11.06
C LYS A 58 11.77 20.45 12.54
N LEU A 59 11.76 19.17 12.92
CA LEU A 59 11.98 18.73 14.30
C LEU A 59 13.39 18.17 14.51
N ASN A 60 13.72 17.04 13.89
CA ASN A 60 15.04 16.42 14.00
C ASN A 60 15.38 15.58 12.75
N THR A 61 16.61 15.10 12.70
CA THR A 61 17.11 14.20 11.65
C THR A 61 17.67 12.95 12.33
N VAL A 62 17.37 11.77 11.79
CA VAL A 62 17.78 10.48 12.34
C VAL A 62 18.41 9.63 11.22
N ASP A 63 19.50 8.97 11.55
CA ASP A 63 20.13 7.94 10.71
C ASP A 63 19.77 6.55 11.25
N LEU A 64 19.15 5.73 10.42
CA LEU A 64 18.75 4.35 10.73
C LEU A 64 19.56 3.39 9.87
N GLY A 65 19.90 2.20 10.40
CA GLY A 65 20.54 1.13 9.62
C GLY A 65 22.02 0.86 9.90
N ALA A 66 22.74 1.82 10.50
CA ALA A 66 24.20 1.75 10.74
C ALA A 66 24.69 0.54 11.58
N SER A 67 23.79 -0.20 12.25
CA SER A 67 24.13 -1.37 13.08
C SER A 67 23.29 -2.63 12.79
N LYS A 68 22.31 -2.59 11.88
CA LYS A 68 21.37 -3.70 11.62
C LYS A 68 21.61 -4.28 10.22
N SER A 69 22.41 -5.35 10.11
CA SER A 69 22.87 -5.91 8.82
C SER A 69 21.80 -6.58 7.94
N ALA A 70 20.50 -6.41 8.20
CA ALA A 70 19.44 -7.17 7.53
C ALA A 70 18.07 -6.48 7.37
N SER A 71 17.92 -5.20 7.73
CA SER A 71 16.61 -4.53 7.64
C SER A 71 16.30 -4.08 6.22
N SER A 72 15.08 -4.33 5.73
CA SER A 72 14.55 -3.80 4.47
C SER A 72 14.26 -2.30 4.57
N TYR A 73 14.12 -1.62 3.43
CA TYR A 73 13.72 -0.22 3.39
C TYR A 73 12.41 0.02 4.14
N ARG A 74 11.42 -0.87 3.96
CA ARG A 74 10.10 -0.75 4.61
C ARG A 74 10.15 -0.97 6.12
N GLU A 75 11.00 -1.87 6.60
CA GLU A 75 11.21 -2.05 8.05
C GLU A 75 11.85 -0.80 8.66
N LEU A 76 12.88 -0.24 8.02
CA LEU A 76 13.49 1.02 8.50
C LEU A 76 12.50 2.19 8.43
N LEU A 77 11.64 2.22 7.42
CA LEU A 77 10.61 3.25 7.30
C LEU A 77 9.53 3.09 8.40
N ALA A 78 9.19 1.86 8.79
CA ALA A 78 8.30 1.61 9.92
C ALA A 78 8.93 2.09 11.25
N ASP A 79 10.21 1.76 11.48
CA ASP A 79 10.98 2.28 12.62
C ASP A 79 10.99 3.83 12.62
N ALA A 80 11.24 4.45 11.45
CA ALA A 80 11.21 5.90 11.28
C ALA A 80 9.85 6.52 11.63
N LYS A 81 8.74 5.90 11.16
CA LYS A 81 7.38 6.36 11.48
C LYS A 81 7.10 6.32 12.98
N LEU A 82 7.50 5.24 13.66
CA LEU A 82 7.34 5.13 15.11
C LEU A 82 8.14 6.21 15.86
N LEU A 83 9.38 6.48 15.43
CA LEU A 83 10.20 7.55 16.01
C LEU A 83 9.64 8.95 15.73
N ALA A 84 9.08 9.17 14.54
CA ALA A 84 8.40 10.40 14.18
C ALA A 84 7.21 10.65 15.12
N MET A 85 6.33 9.65 15.31
CA MET A 85 5.20 9.76 16.24
C MET A 85 5.65 10.06 17.68
N LYS A 86 6.72 9.40 18.15
CA LYS A 86 7.30 9.66 19.48
C LYS A 86 7.88 11.08 19.61
N SER A 87 8.27 11.70 18.51
CA SER A 87 8.80 13.07 18.45
C SER A 87 7.73 14.11 18.13
N ASP A 88 6.43 13.74 18.22
CA ASP A 88 5.27 14.54 17.79
C ASP A 88 5.23 14.92 16.30
N ALA A 89 6.09 14.32 15.48
CA ALA A 89 6.11 14.53 14.04
C ALA A 89 4.99 13.78 13.33
N ASN A 90 4.53 14.32 12.20
CA ASN A 90 3.55 13.69 11.32
C ASN A 90 4.02 13.57 9.87
N ILE A 91 5.29 13.91 9.61
CA ILE A 91 5.96 13.73 8.33
C ILE A 91 7.35 13.10 8.57
N VAL A 92 7.67 12.08 7.78
CA VAL A 92 9.01 11.51 7.62
C VAL A 92 9.48 11.84 6.20
N LYS A 93 10.46 12.73 6.07
CA LYS A 93 11.13 12.97 4.79
C LYS A 93 12.39 12.13 4.67
N VAL A 94 12.39 11.19 3.73
CA VAL A 94 13.57 10.41 3.35
C VAL A 94 14.53 11.32 2.60
N MET A 95 15.72 11.51 3.17
CA MET A 95 16.77 12.35 2.59
C MET A 95 17.73 11.51 1.75
N GLU A 96 18.12 10.36 2.28
CA GLU A 96 19.03 9.41 1.64
C GLU A 96 18.56 7.99 1.96
N SER A 97 18.60 7.11 0.97
CA SER A 97 18.47 5.67 1.16
C SER A 97 19.61 4.95 0.43
N LYS A 98 20.30 4.06 1.14
CA LYS A 98 21.28 3.14 0.53
C LYS A 98 20.69 1.75 0.63
N THR A 99 20.69 0.98 -0.45
CA THR A 99 20.09 -0.36 -0.48
C THR A 99 21.07 -1.45 -0.91
N ARG A 100 22.30 -1.10 -1.30
CA ARG A 100 23.18 -1.99 -2.08
C ARG A 100 23.94 -3.05 -1.26
N THR A 101 24.26 -2.78 0.01
CA THR A 101 25.06 -3.70 0.87
C THR A 101 24.60 -3.69 2.33
N GLY A 102 23.41 -3.15 2.59
CA GLY A 102 22.88 -2.78 3.89
C GLY A 102 21.95 -1.58 3.69
N SER A 103 20.79 -1.61 4.35
CA SER A 103 19.84 -0.50 4.25
C SER A 103 20.25 0.57 5.25
N ASP A 104 20.69 1.73 4.78
CA ASP A 104 20.79 2.94 5.60
C ASP A 104 19.69 3.90 5.16
N LEU A 105 18.97 4.45 6.13
CA LEU A 105 17.88 5.37 5.90
C LEU A 105 18.10 6.62 6.74
N LYS A 106 18.38 7.74 6.06
CA LYS A 106 18.47 9.06 6.69
C LYS A 106 17.17 9.79 6.49
N VAL A 107 16.52 10.16 7.59
CA VAL A 107 15.21 10.80 7.59
C VAL A 107 15.20 12.09 8.38
N THR A 108 14.39 13.04 7.95
CA THR A 108 14.08 14.25 8.72
C THR A 108 12.61 14.26 9.08
N PHE A 109 12.31 14.51 10.34
CA PHE A 109 10.94 14.59 10.83
C PHE A 109 10.43 16.04 10.79
N TYR A 110 9.19 16.20 10.35
CA TYR A 110 8.49 17.49 10.34
C TYR A 110 7.12 17.38 11.00
N LYS A 111 6.64 18.52 11.50
CA LYS A 111 5.25 18.75 11.90
C LYS A 111 4.59 19.69 10.89
N ALA A 112 3.44 19.33 10.34
CA ALA A 112 2.60 20.22 9.54
C ALA A 112 1.11 20.06 9.92
N GLU A 113 0.26 21.04 9.62
CA GLU A 113 -1.18 20.97 9.95
C GLU A 113 -1.94 19.97 9.05
N ASN A 114 -1.64 19.97 7.74
CA ASN A 114 -2.28 19.07 6.77
C ASN A 114 -1.21 18.29 5.99
N PRO A 115 -0.53 17.31 6.61
CA PRO A 115 0.46 16.51 5.91
C PRO A 115 -0.17 15.61 4.83
N ARG A 116 -1.45 15.20 5.01
CA ARG A 116 -2.15 14.24 4.13
C ARG A 116 -2.20 14.69 2.67
N ALA A 117 -2.32 15.99 2.42
CA ALA A 117 -2.29 16.57 1.07
C ALA A 117 -1.01 16.22 0.29
N TYR A 118 0.08 15.91 0.97
CA TYR A 118 1.39 15.58 0.40
C TYR A 118 1.67 14.08 0.34
N GLU A 119 0.77 13.24 0.84
CA GLU A 119 0.99 11.79 0.92
C GLU A 119 0.82 11.10 -0.43
N LYS A 120 1.90 10.60 -1.02
CA LYS A 120 1.87 9.98 -2.36
C LYS A 120 1.53 8.49 -2.35
N GLU A 121 1.69 7.85 -1.21
CA GLU A 121 1.37 6.45 -1.00
C GLU A 121 1.15 6.13 0.48
N PHE A 122 0.26 5.19 0.76
CA PHE A 122 0.09 4.62 2.11
C PHE A 122 -0.40 3.18 2.05
N GLY A 123 -0.14 2.41 3.10
CA GLY A 123 -0.64 1.04 3.23
C GLY A 123 -1.95 0.99 4.00
N TRP A 124 -2.69 -0.09 3.81
CA TRP A 124 -3.92 -0.38 4.53
C TRP A 124 -3.65 -0.57 6.02
N THR A 125 -4.52 -0.01 6.87
CA THR A 125 -4.55 -0.29 8.30
C THR A 125 -6.01 -0.39 8.76
N SER A 126 -6.27 -1.17 9.80
CA SER A 126 -7.64 -1.30 10.35
C SER A 126 -8.19 0.01 10.91
N SER A 127 -7.31 0.94 11.25
CA SER A 127 -7.61 2.27 11.80
C SER A 127 -7.41 3.38 10.78
N ARG A 128 -7.41 3.08 9.47
CA ARG A 128 -7.40 4.09 8.42
C ARG A 128 -8.42 3.80 7.35
N LYS A 129 -9.46 4.64 7.26
CA LYS A 129 -10.42 4.60 6.16
C LYS A 129 -10.08 5.63 5.09
N LEU A 130 -10.45 5.29 3.86
CA LEU A 130 -10.37 6.19 2.72
C LEU A 130 -11.33 7.35 2.93
N VAL A 131 -10.90 8.53 2.52
CA VAL A 131 -11.71 9.74 2.44
C VAL A 131 -11.47 10.41 1.09
N TRP A 132 -12.35 11.31 0.67
CA TRP A 132 -12.21 11.94 -0.65
C TRP A 132 -10.89 12.73 -0.83
N ASP A 133 -10.32 13.25 0.25
CA ASP A 133 -8.98 13.87 0.22
C ASP A 133 -7.87 12.91 -0.22
N ASP A 134 -8.09 11.59 -0.24
CA ASP A 134 -7.15 10.60 -0.79
C ASP A 134 -7.25 10.46 -2.32
N PHE A 135 -8.25 11.02 -3.00
CA PHE A 135 -8.50 10.83 -4.44
C PHE A 135 -8.05 12.06 -5.23
N ARG A 136 -6.74 12.28 -5.31
CA ARG A 136 -6.11 13.51 -5.85
C ARG A 136 -5.49 13.31 -7.23
N GLY A 137 -5.69 12.14 -7.83
CA GLY A 137 -5.26 11.84 -9.18
C GLY A 137 -6.09 12.57 -10.23
N PRO A 138 -5.53 12.80 -11.43
CA PRO A 138 -6.29 13.37 -12.52
C PRO A 138 -7.39 12.40 -12.97
N VAL A 139 -8.60 12.93 -13.24
CA VAL A 139 -9.68 12.17 -13.85
C VAL A 139 -9.21 11.64 -15.21
N GLN A 140 -9.26 10.33 -15.39
CA GLN A 140 -8.87 9.70 -16.65
C GLN A 140 -10.06 9.69 -17.62
N HIS A 141 -10.13 10.69 -18.50
CA HIS A 141 -11.21 10.83 -19.48
C HIS A 141 -11.39 9.61 -20.40
N SER A 142 -10.33 8.81 -20.59
CA SER A 142 -10.38 7.55 -21.35
C SER A 142 -11.22 6.46 -20.70
N MET A 143 -11.56 6.57 -19.41
CA MET A 143 -12.35 5.57 -18.71
C MET A 143 -13.86 5.68 -18.96
N GLY A 144 -14.31 6.66 -19.75
CA GLY A 144 -15.72 6.85 -20.08
C GLY A 144 -16.46 7.81 -19.14
N HIS A 145 -17.65 8.23 -19.57
CA HIS A 145 -18.47 9.20 -18.83
C HIS A 145 -19.04 8.64 -17.54
N ASP A 146 -19.14 7.33 -17.45
CA ASP A 146 -19.87 6.64 -16.40
C ASP A 146 -19.07 6.52 -15.09
N VAL A 147 -17.73 6.53 -15.15
CA VAL A 147 -16.87 6.28 -13.98
C VAL A 147 -16.88 7.43 -12.99
N ALA A 148 -17.47 7.24 -11.82
CA ALA A 148 -17.52 8.30 -10.81
C ALA A 148 -16.18 8.46 -10.07
N ALA A 149 -15.56 7.36 -9.65
CA ALA A 149 -14.29 7.32 -8.96
C ALA A 149 -13.50 6.06 -9.37
N ALA A 150 -12.22 6.02 -8.99
CA ALA A 150 -11.40 4.82 -9.13
C ALA A 150 -10.29 4.78 -8.09
N THR A 151 -10.12 3.60 -7.49
CA THR A 151 -9.05 3.28 -6.54
C THR A 151 -7.86 2.63 -7.24
N PHE A 152 -6.70 3.25 -7.09
CA PHE A 152 -5.43 2.67 -7.49
C PHE A 152 -4.72 2.13 -6.26
N CYS A 153 -4.70 0.81 -6.14
CA CYS A 153 -3.93 0.10 -5.13
C CYS A 153 -3.15 -1.07 -5.76
N GLY A 154 -2.19 -1.63 -5.01
CA GLY A 154 -1.41 -2.77 -5.50
C GLY A 154 -0.68 -3.50 -4.38
N ILE A 155 -0.26 -4.73 -4.70
CA ILE A 155 0.44 -5.65 -3.80
C ILE A 155 1.93 -5.67 -4.19
N GLY A 156 2.83 -5.68 -3.23
CA GLY A 156 4.27 -5.75 -3.46
C GLY A 156 4.99 -6.57 -2.39
N PHE A 157 6.23 -6.96 -2.69
CA PHE A 157 7.09 -7.59 -1.70
C PHE A 157 8.57 -7.23 -1.89
N GLU A 158 9.31 -7.30 -0.79
CA GLU A 158 10.75 -7.08 -0.69
C GLU A 158 11.39 -8.26 0.04
N THR A 159 12.63 -8.59 -0.33
CA THR A 159 13.41 -9.62 0.37
C THR A 159 14.74 -9.05 0.86
N ASN A 160 15.30 -9.67 1.89
CA ASN A 160 16.73 -9.53 2.16
C ASN A 160 17.57 -10.23 1.07
N THR A 161 18.88 -10.01 1.10
CA THR A 161 19.84 -10.78 0.31
C THR A 161 20.22 -12.05 1.06
N ILE A 162 19.95 -13.21 0.46
CA ILE A 162 20.40 -14.51 0.98
C ILE A 162 21.66 -14.99 0.26
N SER A 163 22.46 -15.80 0.94
CA SER A 163 23.68 -16.45 0.41
C SER A 163 23.93 -17.78 1.12
N ALA A 164 24.89 -18.57 0.66
CA ALA A 164 25.28 -19.80 1.38
C ALA A 164 25.72 -19.55 2.83
N ALA A 165 26.32 -18.38 3.11
CA ALA A 165 26.73 -17.98 4.46
C ALA A 165 25.59 -17.34 5.29
N ASN A 166 24.51 -16.90 4.63
CA ASN A 166 23.32 -16.34 5.26
C ASN A 166 22.07 -16.82 4.51
N PRO A 167 21.62 -18.07 4.74
CA PRO A 167 20.54 -18.67 3.97
C PRO A 167 19.14 -18.24 4.43
N GLU A 168 19.03 -17.48 5.53
CA GLU A 168 17.75 -17.07 6.11
C GLU A 168 17.04 -16.04 5.21
N LEU A 169 15.93 -16.46 4.61
CA LEU A 169 15.06 -15.59 3.82
C LEU A 169 14.11 -14.82 4.73
N LYS A 170 14.13 -13.50 4.59
CA LYS A 170 13.13 -12.57 5.12
C LYS A 170 12.35 -12.00 3.95
N VAL A 171 11.02 -12.00 4.07
CA VAL A 171 10.10 -11.45 3.07
C VAL A 171 9.17 -10.46 3.74
N VAL A 172 9.14 -9.24 3.22
CA VAL A 172 8.18 -8.20 3.62
C VAL A 172 7.17 -8.04 2.49
N VAL A 173 5.90 -8.34 2.77
CA VAL A 173 4.80 -8.19 1.79
C VAL A 173 3.88 -7.06 2.25
N TYR A 174 3.49 -6.21 1.33
CA TYR A 174 2.74 -4.98 1.60
C TYR A 174 1.71 -4.70 0.50
N ASN A 175 0.72 -3.88 0.84
CA ASN A 175 -0.10 -3.18 -0.15
C ASN A 175 0.20 -1.69 -0.12
N THR A 176 -0.21 -1.03 -1.19
CA THR A 176 -0.10 0.42 -1.35
C THR A 176 -1.35 0.96 -2.01
N PHE A 177 -1.96 1.99 -1.43
CA PHE A 177 -2.89 2.90 -2.09
C PHE A 177 -2.13 4.12 -2.65
N TYR A 178 -2.52 4.60 -3.83
CA TYR A 178 -1.83 5.68 -4.56
C TYR A 178 -2.72 6.91 -4.74
N PRO A 179 -2.71 7.87 -3.80
CA PRO A 179 -3.59 9.04 -3.86
C PRO A 179 -3.48 9.90 -5.11
N THR A 180 -2.28 10.00 -5.69
CA THR A 180 -2.05 10.79 -6.90
C THR A 180 -2.46 10.06 -8.18
N LYS A 181 -3.02 8.86 -8.07
CA LYS A 181 -3.54 8.05 -9.18
C LYS A 181 -5.03 7.78 -9.02
N SER A 182 -5.48 7.54 -7.79
CA SER A 182 -6.91 7.44 -7.44
C SER A 182 -7.61 8.78 -7.66
N PHE A 183 -8.78 8.77 -8.27
CA PHE A 183 -9.51 10.00 -8.62
C PHE A 183 -11.01 9.85 -8.32
N VAL A 184 -11.67 10.99 -8.18
CA VAL A 184 -13.13 11.13 -8.17
C VAL A 184 -13.49 12.29 -9.10
N LYS A 185 -14.60 12.15 -9.83
CA LYS A 185 -15.14 13.25 -10.64
C LYS A 185 -15.82 14.25 -9.71
N THR A 186 -15.49 15.53 -9.90
CA THR A 186 -16.06 16.63 -9.12
C THR A 186 -17.59 16.61 -9.12
N GLY A 187 -18.19 16.67 -7.95
CA GLY A 187 -19.64 16.64 -7.73
C GLY A 187 -20.23 15.24 -7.61
N LEU A 188 -19.41 14.18 -7.72
CA LEU A 188 -19.84 12.78 -7.57
C LEU A 188 -19.33 12.15 -6.26
N GLU A 189 -18.81 12.94 -5.34
CA GLU A 189 -18.31 12.51 -4.04
C GLU A 189 -19.47 12.05 -3.13
N LYS A 190 -19.88 10.78 -3.20
CA LYS A 190 -20.97 10.22 -2.39
C LYS A 190 -20.52 9.09 -1.43
N PRO A 191 -21.08 8.99 -0.21
CA PRO A 191 -20.67 7.97 0.76
C PRO A 191 -20.68 6.53 0.22
N GLU A 192 -21.68 6.16 -0.58
CA GLU A 192 -21.81 4.82 -1.18
C GLU A 192 -20.69 4.51 -2.19
N ILE A 193 -20.23 5.51 -2.94
CA ILE A 193 -19.10 5.37 -3.87
C ILE A 193 -17.81 5.25 -3.08
N LEU A 194 -17.63 6.06 -2.03
CA LEU A 194 -16.44 5.94 -1.18
C LEU A 194 -16.35 4.56 -0.51
N ALA A 195 -17.50 3.99 -0.11
CA ALA A 195 -17.56 2.64 0.44
C ALA A 195 -17.19 1.57 -0.61
N HIS A 196 -17.61 1.75 -1.87
CA HIS A 196 -17.21 0.90 -2.99
C HIS A 196 -15.69 0.91 -3.19
N GLU A 197 -15.12 2.11 -3.25
CA GLU A 197 -13.68 2.32 -3.37
C GLU A 197 -12.89 1.77 -2.17
N GLN A 198 -13.44 1.87 -0.95
CA GLN A 198 -12.87 1.25 0.24
C GLN A 198 -12.86 -0.28 0.14
N CYS A 199 -13.92 -0.90 -0.39
CA CYS A 199 -13.98 -2.34 -0.56
C CYS A 199 -12.89 -2.85 -1.51
N HIS A 200 -12.59 -2.14 -2.61
CA HIS A 200 -11.45 -2.46 -3.47
C HIS A 200 -10.11 -2.48 -2.71
N PHE A 201 -9.90 -1.51 -1.81
CA PHE A 201 -8.68 -1.45 -1.02
C PHE A 201 -8.64 -2.54 0.07
N ASP A 202 -9.80 -2.88 0.64
CA ASP A 202 -9.94 -3.98 1.59
C ASP A 202 -9.65 -5.35 0.93
N ILE A 203 -10.10 -5.56 -0.32
CA ILE A 203 -9.73 -6.73 -1.14
C ILE A 203 -8.21 -6.76 -1.38
N CYS A 204 -7.59 -5.61 -1.68
CA CYS A 204 -6.14 -5.53 -1.85
C CYS A 204 -5.36 -5.99 -0.60
N GLU A 205 -5.78 -5.57 0.59
CA GLU A 205 -5.19 -6.08 1.84
C GLU A 205 -5.45 -7.58 2.02
N LEU A 206 -6.66 -8.08 1.77
CA LEU A 206 -6.95 -9.51 1.92
C LEU A 206 -6.00 -10.38 1.09
N TYR A 207 -5.73 -9.99 -0.16
CA TYR A 207 -4.81 -10.72 -1.03
C TYR A 207 -3.34 -10.50 -0.66
N THR A 208 -3.02 -9.35 -0.05
CA THR A 208 -1.72 -9.13 0.59
C THR A 208 -1.50 -10.10 1.76
N ARG A 209 -2.52 -10.29 2.61
CA ARG A 209 -2.51 -11.28 3.71
C ARG A 209 -2.34 -12.70 3.17
N LYS A 210 -3.04 -13.04 2.08
CA LYS A 210 -2.88 -14.34 1.40
C LYS A 210 -1.45 -14.56 0.89
N LEU A 211 -0.84 -13.53 0.30
CA LEU A 211 0.55 -13.61 -0.17
C LEU A 211 1.53 -13.76 1.00
N ARG A 212 1.35 -13.01 2.10
CA ARG A 212 2.13 -13.18 3.35
C ARG A 212 2.05 -14.63 3.83
N ALA A 213 0.84 -15.18 3.89
CA ALA A 213 0.61 -16.55 4.33
C ALA A 213 1.31 -17.59 3.44
N LYS A 214 1.26 -17.44 2.10
CA LYS A 214 1.95 -18.33 1.16
C LYS A 214 3.47 -18.20 1.26
N MET A 215 4.01 -16.98 1.29
CA MET A 215 5.46 -16.74 1.33
C MET A 215 6.10 -17.10 2.68
N SER A 216 5.37 -17.03 3.79
CA SER A 216 5.89 -17.46 5.12
C SER A 216 6.27 -18.94 5.20
N LYS A 217 5.71 -19.77 4.32
CA LYS A 217 5.87 -21.23 4.33
C LYS A 217 6.93 -21.72 3.36
N VAL A 218 7.53 -20.84 2.55
CA VAL A 218 8.46 -21.27 1.51
C VAL A 218 9.80 -21.69 2.09
N LYS A 219 10.37 -22.75 1.52
CA LYS A 219 11.77 -23.12 1.70
C LYS A 219 12.44 -23.04 0.35
N VAL A 220 13.42 -22.15 0.23
CA VAL A 220 14.09 -21.84 -1.04
C VAL A 220 15.60 -21.80 -0.85
N SER A 221 16.32 -22.05 -1.94
CA SER A 221 17.75 -21.84 -2.06
C SER A 221 18.04 -20.49 -2.70
N VAL A 222 19.30 -20.07 -2.75
CA VAL A 222 19.72 -18.85 -3.47
C VAL A 222 19.28 -18.92 -4.94
N GLU A 223 19.36 -20.11 -5.53
CA GLU A 223 19.04 -20.39 -6.93
C GLU A 223 17.53 -20.36 -7.20
N THR A 224 16.73 -20.89 -6.28
CA THR A 224 15.27 -21.05 -6.48
C THR A 224 14.42 -19.92 -5.92
N MET A 225 14.94 -19.12 -4.98
CA MET A 225 14.19 -18.05 -4.30
C MET A 225 13.45 -17.14 -5.27
N LYS A 226 14.16 -16.60 -6.27
CA LYS A 226 13.61 -15.61 -7.20
C LYS A 226 12.45 -16.18 -8.03
N THR A 227 12.58 -17.40 -8.53
CA THR A 227 11.55 -18.03 -9.36
C THR A 227 10.34 -18.44 -8.51
N THR A 228 10.56 -19.04 -7.34
CA THR A 228 9.49 -19.44 -6.41
C THR A 228 8.66 -18.24 -5.94
N LEU A 229 9.29 -17.18 -5.43
CA LEU A 229 8.58 -16.00 -4.93
C LEU A 229 7.78 -15.28 -6.04
N ARG A 230 8.36 -15.18 -7.26
CA ARG A 230 7.65 -14.63 -8.41
C ARG A 230 6.45 -15.47 -8.83
N SER A 231 6.56 -16.80 -8.75
CA SER A 231 5.44 -17.69 -9.07
C SER A 231 4.28 -17.47 -8.10
N LEU A 232 4.57 -17.44 -6.80
CA LEU A 232 3.55 -17.20 -5.77
C LEU A 232 2.91 -15.82 -5.90
N TYR A 233 3.71 -14.79 -6.19
CA TYR A 233 3.19 -13.45 -6.44
C TYR A 233 2.22 -13.45 -7.63
N LYS A 234 2.59 -14.05 -8.76
CA LYS A 234 1.73 -14.11 -9.96
C LYS A 234 0.42 -14.85 -9.69
N GLU A 235 0.49 -15.97 -8.99
CA GLU A 235 -0.68 -16.76 -8.60
C GLU A 235 -1.64 -15.92 -7.76
N VAL A 236 -1.17 -15.30 -6.69
CA VAL A 236 -2.02 -14.45 -5.82
C VAL A 236 -2.52 -13.21 -6.57
N GLN A 237 -1.70 -12.63 -7.45
CA GLN A 237 -2.10 -11.48 -8.26
C GLN A 237 -3.24 -11.83 -9.23
N GLN A 238 -3.21 -13.03 -9.83
CA GLN A 238 -4.31 -13.49 -10.69
C GLN A 238 -5.59 -13.70 -9.89
N GLU A 239 -5.51 -14.34 -8.72
CA GLU A 239 -6.67 -14.54 -7.84
C GLU A 239 -7.22 -13.18 -7.33
N TYR A 240 -6.35 -12.20 -7.09
CA TYR A 240 -6.73 -10.83 -6.70
C TYR A 240 -7.51 -10.13 -7.81
N ILE A 241 -7.00 -10.18 -9.05
CA ILE A 241 -7.66 -9.60 -10.22
C ILE A 241 -9.06 -10.22 -10.39
N GLN A 242 -9.16 -11.55 -10.34
CA GLN A 242 -10.44 -12.25 -10.44
C GLN A 242 -11.44 -11.84 -9.35
N ARG A 243 -10.97 -11.58 -8.12
CA ARG A 243 -11.84 -11.13 -7.03
C ARG A 243 -12.33 -9.70 -7.22
N GLN A 244 -11.46 -8.80 -7.70
CA GLN A 244 -11.86 -7.44 -8.06
C GLN A 244 -12.91 -7.46 -9.18
N GLU A 245 -12.69 -8.26 -10.23
CA GLU A 245 -13.64 -8.42 -11.35
C GLU A 245 -14.99 -8.97 -10.88
N MET A 246 -14.99 -9.99 -10.00
CA MET A 246 -16.22 -10.54 -9.44
C MET A 246 -16.97 -9.53 -8.57
N TYR A 247 -16.26 -8.72 -7.78
CA TYR A 247 -16.86 -7.66 -6.99
C TYR A 247 -17.53 -6.60 -7.88
N GLU A 248 -16.84 -6.16 -8.92
CA GLU A 248 -17.36 -5.23 -9.92
C GLU A 248 -18.60 -5.80 -10.62
N GLU A 249 -18.55 -7.04 -11.10
CA GLU A 249 -19.67 -7.69 -11.81
C GLU A 249 -20.89 -7.87 -10.90
N GLU A 250 -20.71 -8.44 -9.71
CA GLU A 250 -21.83 -8.75 -8.81
C GLU A 250 -22.48 -7.49 -8.21
N THR A 251 -21.74 -6.40 -8.07
CA THR A 251 -22.29 -5.12 -7.61
C THR A 251 -22.77 -4.22 -8.73
N GLU A 252 -22.63 -4.65 -9.99
CA GLU A 252 -22.79 -3.80 -11.18
C GLU A 252 -22.04 -2.48 -11.00
N HIS A 253 -20.75 -2.59 -10.67
CA HIS A 253 -19.83 -1.48 -10.41
C HIS A 253 -20.33 -0.53 -9.30
N GLY A 254 -20.87 -1.10 -8.21
CA GLY A 254 -21.39 -0.36 -7.06
C GLY A 254 -22.84 0.13 -7.17
N ILE A 255 -23.55 -0.15 -8.28
CA ILE A 255 -24.95 0.26 -8.47
C ILE A 255 -25.90 -0.57 -7.59
N ILE A 256 -25.63 -1.87 -7.43
CA ILE A 256 -26.48 -2.80 -6.68
C ILE A 256 -26.09 -2.76 -5.20
N GLY A 257 -26.70 -1.83 -4.46
CA GLY A 257 -26.36 -1.57 -3.05
C GLY A 257 -26.49 -2.77 -2.11
N ASN A 258 -27.45 -3.69 -2.34
CA ASN A 258 -27.57 -4.92 -1.54
C ASN A 258 -26.41 -5.89 -1.77
N GLU A 259 -25.92 -6.00 -3.01
CA GLU A 259 -24.75 -6.82 -3.31
C GLU A 259 -23.49 -6.19 -2.75
N GLN A 260 -23.35 -4.86 -2.83
CA GLN A 260 -22.23 -4.16 -2.21
C GLN A 260 -22.20 -4.38 -0.69
N ALA A 261 -23.34 -4.22 0.01
CA ALA A 261 -23.42 -4.50 1.44
C ALA A 261 -23.09 -5.96 1.78
N ARG A 262 -23.51 -6.92 0.94
CA ARG A 262 -23.14 -8.34 1.10
C ARG A 262 -21.63 -8.54 0.99
N TRP A 263 -20.99 -7.90 0.03
CA TRP A 263 -19.53 -7.93 -0.16
C TRP A 263 -18.79 -7.27 0.99
N GLU A 264 -19.20 -6.10 1.46
CA GLU A 264 -18.58 -5.43 2.61
C GLU A 264 -18.58 -6.32 3.86
N VAL A 265 -19.71 -6.97 4.15
CA VAL A 265 -19.81 -7.94 5.27
C VAL A 265 -18.91 -9.15 5.05
N MET A 266 -18.84 -9.66 3.82
CA MET A 266 -18.01 -10.82 3.48
C MET A 266 -16.51 -10.50 3.64
N ILE A 267 -16.04 -9.40 3.05
CA ILE A 267 -14.65 -8.96 3.12
C ILE A 267 -14.26 -8.61 4.55
N ALA A 268 -15.13 -7.96 5.32
CA ALA A 268 -14.87 -7.70 6.75
C ALA A 268 -14.66 -8.99 7.55
N LYS A 269 -15.46 -10.04 7.30
CA LYS A 269 -15.29 -11.36 7.93
C LYS A 269 -13.98 -12.04 7.49
N GLU A 270 -13.63 -11.97 6.21
CA GLU A 270 -12.40 -12.54 5.67
C GLU A 270 -11.14 -11.84 6.20
N LEU A 271 -11.19 -10.50 6.35
CA LEU A 271 -10.16 -9.74 7.04
C LEU A 271 -10.04 -10.19 8.49
N ALA A 272 -11.14 -10.23 9.25
CA ALA A 272 -11.09 -10.69 10.64
C ALA A 272 -10.54 -12.12 10.78
N ALA A 273 -10.87 -13.03 9.85
CA ALA A 273 -10.37 -14.40 9.85
C ALA A 273 -8.87 -14.52 9.52
N THR A 274 -8.29 -13.49 8.89
CA THR A 274 -6.88 -13.45 8.46
C THR A 274 -6.05 -12.47 9.28
N ASP A 275 -6.50 -12.09 10.48
CA ASP A 275 -5.87 -11.06 11.31
C ASP A 275 -4.44 -11.39 11.76
N ASN A 276 -4.07 -12.68 11.79
CA ASN A 276 -2.70 -13.13 12.01
C ASN A 276 -1.73 -12.76 10.87
N TRP A 277 -2.24 -12.36 9.70
CA TRP A 277 -1.47 -11.94 8.54
C TRP A 277 -1.61 -10.44 8.23
N LYS A 278 -2.31 -9.67 9.08
CA LYS A 278 -2.50 -8.24 8.86
C LYS A 278 -1.18 -7.47 8.83
N SER A 279 -1.18 -6.34 8.12
CA SER A 279 -0.07 -5.38 8.17
C SER A 279 0.29 -5.06 9.62
N GLN A 280 1.57 -5.18 9.98
CA GLN A 280 2.09 -4.75 11.29
C GLN A 280 2.33 -3.24 11.32
#